data_AF-A0A3N5Y0N7-F1
#
_entry.id   AF-A0A3N5Y0N7-F1
#
_cell.length_a   1.000
_cell.length_b   1.000
_cell.length_c   1.000
_cell.angle_alpha   90.00
_cell.angle_beta   90.00
_cell.angle_gamma   90.00
#
_symmetry.space_group_name_H-M   'P 1'
#
loop_
_entity.id
_entity.type
_entity.pdbx_description
1 polymer ?
#
loop_
_entity_poly.entity_id
_entity_poly.type
_entity_poly.pdbx_seq_one_letter_code
_entity_poly.pdbx_strand_id
1 'polypeptide(L)'
;MSRLPMVSLLCILAACGDAGTAPDNDGPAATAPAFAAKPNPSFQPFAFTVSNCLENVDVSGTFHPVLRGIPGVDRHILFHINAKGTGVGQTTGARYQWNDRLFDNDHVLATGQTSFILNDNTRLIGQGGAPNAVFHLRIKVTVNARGVVTVNRFVVRDDCR
;
A
#
# COMPACT_ATOMS: atom_id res chain seq x y z
N MET A 1 -75.61 54.90 8.54
CA MET A 1 -76.36 54.34 7.40
C MET A 1 -75.34 54.11 6.29
N SER A 2 -74.87 52.86 6.05
CA SER A 2 -75.37 51.90 5.04
C SER A 2 -74.87 52.29 3.62
N ARG A 3 -74.16 51.50 2.77
CA ARG A 3 -74.14 50.04 2.51
C ARG A 3 -72.84 49.57 1.77
N LEU A 4 -72.57 48.26 1.91
CA LEU A 4 -71.69 47.30 1.17
C LEU A 4 -71.92 47.25 -0.37
N PRO A 5 -71.16 46.49 -1.23
CA PRO A 5 -70.44 45.18 -1.03
C PRO A 5 -69.04 45.04 -1.69
N MET A 6 -68.13 44.19 -1.19
CA MET A 6 -67.91 42.75 -1.50
C MET A 6 -67.68 42.43 -3.00
N VAL A 7 -66.42 42.23 -3.39
CA VAL A 7 -66.02 41.28 -4.45
C VAL A 7 -64.75 40.56 -3.99
N SER A 8 -64.92 39.29 -3.63
CA SER A 8 -63.84 38.32 -3.51
C SER A 8 -63.23 38.06 -4.89
N LEU A 9 -61.90 38.09 -4.99
CA LEU A 9 -61.21 37.36 -6.06
C LEU A 9 -60.12 36.47 -5.46
N LEU A 10 -60.48 35.19 -5.41
CA LEU A 10 -59.64 34.03 -5.20
C LEU A 10 -58.80 33.82 -6.47
N CYS A 11 -57.46 33.80 -6.39
CA CYS A 11 -56.62 33.28 -7.46
C CYS A 11 -55.30 32.68 -6.94
N ILE A 12 -55.37 31.38 -6.68
CA ILE A 12 -54.43 30.30 -7.05
C ILE A 12 -52.95 30.48 -6.64
N LEU A 13 -52.53 29.68 -5.65
CA LEU A 13 -51.13 29.25 -5.48
C LEU A 13 -50.70 28.45 -6.74
N ALA A 14 -49.79 29.01 -7.53
CA ALA A 14 -48.96 28.23 -8.44
C ALA A 14 -47.74 27.74 -7.68
N ALA A 15 -47.76 26.46 -7.30
CA ALA A 15 -46.59 25.74 -6.84
C ALA A 15 -45.75 25.25 -8.03
N CYS A 16 -44.47 25.04 -7.75
CA CYS A 16 -43.45 24.33 -8.54
C CYS A 16 -42.86 25.05 -9.75
N GLY A 17 -41.65 25.54 -9.52
CA GLY A 17 -40.68 25.87 -10.56
C GLY A 17 -39.29 26.17 -10.00
N ASP A 18 -38.88 25.60 -8.86
CA ASP A 18 -37.47 25.60 -8.48
C ASP A 18 -36.74 24.64 -9.43
N ALA A 19 -36.37 25.16 -10.59
CA ALA A 19 -35.27 24.59 -11.37
C ALA A 19 -34.02 24.79 -10.51
N GLY A 20 -33.74 23.81 -9.65
CA GLY A 20 -32.50 23.73 -8.92
C GLY A 20 -31.35 23.86 -9.90
N THR A 21 -30.58 24.94 -9.79
CA THR A 21 -29.32 25.08 -10.51
C THR A 21 -28.41 23.96 -10.03
N ALA A 22 -28.08 23.04 -10.94
CA ALA A 22 -27.03 22.07 -10.68
C ALA A 22 -25.74 22.85 -10.35
N PRO A 23 -24.96 22.44 -9.33
CA PRO A 23 -23.70 23.11 -9.06
C PRO A 23 -22.77 22.94 -10.26
N ASP A 24 -22.37 24.07 -10.84
CA ASP A 24 -21.36 24.13 -11.90
C ASP A 24 -20.06 23.48 -11.40
N ASN A 25 -19.71 22.33 -11.98
CA ASN A 25 -18.46 21.63 -11.71
C ASN A 25 -17.32 22.13 -12.61
N ASP A 26 -17.19 23.44 -12.79
CA ASP A 26 -16.11 24.08 -13.58
C ASP A 26 -15.03 24.70 -12.68
N GLY A 27 -14.70 24.02 -11.58
CA GLY A 27 -13.40 24.20 -10.96
C GLY A 27 -12.34 23.48 -11.81
N PRO A 28 -11.15 24.06 -12.08
CA PRO A 28 -10.10 23.31 -12.74
C PRO A 28 -9.89 22.02 -11.96
N ALA A 29 -10.07 20.88 -12.63
CA ALA A 29 -9.85 19.57 -12.03
C ALA A 29 -8.47 19.62 -11.37
N ALA A 30 -8.46 19.62 -10.04
CA ALA A 30 -7.23 19.68 -9.27
C ALA A 30 -6.35 18.56 -9.81
N THR A 31 -5.26 18.92 -10.49
CA THR A 31 -4.38 17.95 -11.10
C THR A 31 -3.89 17.11 -9.94
N ALA A 32 -4.35 15.85 -9.88
CA ALA A 32 -3.94 14.97 -8.81
C ALA A 32 -2.41 14.96 -8.82
N PRO A 33 -1.75 15.11 -7.67
CA PRO A 33 -0.31 15.20 -7.64
C PRO A 33 0.25 13.98 -8.36
N ALA A 34 0.89 14.19 -9.50
CA ALA A 34 1.65 13.14 -10.15
C ALA A 34 2.65 12.62 -9.12
N PHE A 35 2.90 11.30 -9.12
CA PHE A 35 3.93 10.70 -8.27
C PHE A 35 5.22 11.51 -8.44
N ALA A 36 5.51 12.39 -7.49
CA ALA A 36 6.76 13.11 -7.47
C ALA A 36 7.82 12.01 -7.35
N ALA A 37 8.65 11.86 -8.37
CA ALA A 37 9.78 10.95 -8.36
C ALA A 37 10.72 11.41 -7.24
N LYS A 38 10.43 10.97 -6.02
CA LYS A 38 11.20 11.28 -4.83
C LYS A 38 12.42 10.36 -4.77
N PRO A 39 13.50 10.80 -4.10
CA PRO A 39 14.71 10.02 -3.99
C PRO A 39 14.40 8.70 -3.28
N ASN A 40 15.11 7.66 -3.72
CA ASN A 40 15.11 6.29 -3.23
C ASN A 40 14.58 6.16 -1.80
N PRO A 41 13.52 5.37 -1.54
CA PRO A 41 12.91 5.36 -0.22
C PRO A 41 13.92 4.88 0.83
N SER A 42 13.82 5.47 2.03
CA SER A 42 14.70 5.17 3.15
C SER A 42 14.66 3.69 3.51
N PHE A 43 15.78 3.17 4.00
CA PHE A 43 15.84 1.83 4.58
C PHE A 43 14.76 1.66 5.66
N GLN A 44 13.94 0.63 5.51
CA GLN A 44 12.87 0.29 6.46
C GLN A 44 13.33 -0.90 7.30
N PRO A 45 13.51 -0.76 8.63
CA PRO A 45 13.90 -1.88 9.47
C PRO A 45 12.75 -2.91 9.54
N PHE A 46 13.11 -4.17 9.72
CA PHE A 46 12.17 -5.24 9.98
C PHE A 46 12.69 -6.18 11.07
N ALA A 47 11.75 -6.82 11.76
CA ALA A 47 12.00 -7.96 12.63
C ALA A 47 10.78 -8.88 12.63
N PHE A 48 10.99 -10.18 12.53
CA PHE A 48 9.96 -11.21 12.61
C PHE A 48 10.58 -12.56 12.96
N THR A 49 9.73 -13.51 13.37
CA THR A 49 10.14 -14.87 13.67
C THR A 49 9.59 -15.82 12.61
N VAL A 50 10.40 -16.78 12.16
CA VAL A 50 10.02 -17.85 11.22
C VAL A 50 10.34 -19.21 11.81
N SER A 51 9.62 -20.26 11.42
CA SER A 51 10.03 -21.63 11.77
C SER A 51 10.83 -22.22 10.62
N ASN A 52 11.99 -22.79 10.90
CA ASN A 52 12.77 -23.53 9.90
C ASN A 52 12.53 -25.05 9.94
N CYS A 53 11.40 -25.48 10.53
CA CYS A 53 11.04 -26.88 10.79
C CYS A 53 11.83 -27.58 11.90
N LEU A 54 12.94 -27.00 12.36
CA LEU A 54 13.73 -27.50 13.49
C LEU A 54 13.53 -26.62 14.72
N GLU A 55 13.50 -25.31 14.52
CA GLU A 55 13.33 -24.30 15.54
C GLU A 55 12.76 -23.00 14.97
N ASN A 56 12.38 -22.10 15.87
CA ASN A 56 12.10 -20.70 15.52
C ASN A 56 13.40 -19.94 15.30
N VAL A 57 13.42 -19.07 14.30
CA VAL A 57 14.54 -18.19 13.97
C VAL A 57 14.05 -16.75 14.00
N ASP A 58 14.69 -15.93 14.84
CA ASP A 58 14.45 -14.49 14.89
C ASP A 58 15.25 -13.80 13.80
N VAL A 59 14.55 -13.23 12.83
CA VAL A 59 15.11 -12.57 11.66
C VAL A 59 14.93 -11.07 11.78
N SER A 60 15.99 -10.31 11.56
CA SER A 60 15.94 -8.85 11.53
C SER A 60 16.86 -8.28 10.47
N GLY A 61 16.58 -7.06 10.03
CA GLY A 61 17.35 -6.41 8.98
C GLY A 61 16.70 -5.15 8.43
N THR A 62 16.99 -4.85 7.17
CA THR A 62 16.48 -3.68 6.47
C THR A 62 15.99 -4.03 5.08
N PHE A 63 14.83 -3.47 4.72
CA PHE A 63 14.38 -3.37 3.35
C PHE A 63 14.84 -2.07 2.72
N HIS A 64 15.29 -2.13 1.48
CA HIS A 64 15.50 -0.98 0.62
C HIS A 64 14.51 -1.08 -0.55
N PRO A 65 13.32 -0.48 -0.42
CA PRO A 65 12.37 -0.44 -1.51
C PRO A 65 12.95 0.42 -2.64
N VAL A 66 12.52 0.16 -3.86
CA VAL A 66 12.87 0.97 -5.03
C VAL A 66 11.60 1.08 -5.85
N LEU A 67 11.12 2.32 -5.97
CA LEU A 67 9.93 2.67 -6.71
C LEU A 67 10.36 3.33 -8.02
N ARG A 68 9.89 2.80 -9.16
CA ARG A 68 10.11 3.43 -10.47
C ARG A 68 8.76 3.58 -11.16
N GLY A 69 8.32 4.83 -11.34
CA GLY A 69 7.21 5.14 -12.24
C GLY A 69 7.65 5.00 -13.70
N ILE A 70 6.73 4.59 -14.58
CA ILE A 70 6.97 4.62 -16.03
C ILE A 70 6.50 5.98 -16.59
N PRO A 71 7.40 6.80 -17.14
CA PRO A 71 7.02 8.08 -17.74
C PRO A 71 6.01 7.91 -18.88
N GLY A 72 4.99 8.77 -18.95
CA GLY A 72 3.99 8.75 -20.02
C GLY A 72 2.91 7.67 -19.89
N VAL A 73 3.02 6.78 -18.90
CA VAL A 73 1.97 5.83 -18.53
C VAL A 73 1.45 6.25 -17.17
N ASP A 74 0.29 6.92 -17.16
CA ASP A 74 -0.48 7.05 -15.93
C ASP A 74 -0.74 5.64 -15.38
N ARG A 75 -0.37 5.38 -14.11
CA ARG A 75 -0.76 4.19 -13.33
C ARG A 75 0.13 2.93 -13.45
N HIS A 76 1.41 3.06 -13.79
CA HIS A 76 2.33 1.91 -13.78
C HIS A 76 3.53 2.14 -12.85
N ILE A 77 3.67 1.30 -11.83
CA ILE A 77 4.76 1.35 -10.87
C ILE A 77 5.51 0.02 -10.87
N LEU A 78 6.78 0.09 -11.25
CA LEU A 78 7.72 -0.99 -11.03
C LEU A 78 8.26 -0.88 -9.61
N PHE A 79 8.18 -1.98 -8.87
CA PHE A 79 8.61 -2.01 -7.48
C PHE A 79 9.51 -3.20 -7.21
N HIS A 80 10.68 -2.95 -6.62
CA HIS A 80 11.49 -4.03 -6.08
C HIS A 80 12.02 -3.67 -4.70
N ILE A 81 12.18 -4.67 -3.84
CA ILE A 81 12.76 -4.54 -2.51
C ILE A 81 14.06 -5.31 -2.48
N ASN A 82 15.14 -4.65 -2.10
CA ASN A 82 16.35 -5.35 -1.68
C ASN A 82 16.26 -5.59 -0.17
N ALA A 83 16.19 -6.85 0.24
CA ALA A 83 16.12 -7.27 1.63
C ALA A 83 17.50 -7.76 2.08
N LYS A 84 18.00 -7.23 3.18
CA LYS A 84 19.21 -7.73 3.85
C LYS A 84 18.95 -7.91 5.32
N GLY A 85 19.37 -9.03 5.88
CA GLY A 85 19.17 -9.32 7.28
C GLY A 85 19.98 -10.50 7.79
N THR A 86 19.80 -10.76 9.07
CA THR A 86 20.40 -11.88 9.79
C THR A 86 19.34 -12.60 10.60
N GLY A 87 19.54 -13.90 10.82
CA GLY A 87 18.69 -14.71 11.67
C GLY A 87 19.48 -15.39 12.79
N VAL A 88 18.84 -15.62 13.93
CA VAL A 88 19.37 -16.42 15.04
C VAL A 88 18.33 -17.44 15.48
N GLY A 89 18.71 -18.72 15.49
CA GLY A 89 17.88 -19.80 16.03
C GLY A 89 17.68 -19.64 17.53
N GLN A 90 16.44 -19.66 17.99
CA GLN A 90 16.08 -19.44 19.39
C GLN A 90 16.55 -20.58 20.31
N THR A 91 16.68 -21.80 19.77
CA THR A 91 17.03 -23.00 20.53
C THR A 91 18.52 -23.32 20.38
N THR A 92 19.03 -23.32 19.15
CA THR A 92 20.41 -23.76 18.86
C THR A 92 21.42 -22.61 18.85
N GLY A 93 20.97 -21.37 18.73
CA GLY A 93 21.83 -20.21 18.47
C GLY A 93 22.45 -20.20 17.06
N ALA A 94 22.01 -21.08 16.16
CA ALA A 94 22.46 -21.13 14.78
C ALA A 94 22.27 -19.76 14.10
N ARG A 95 23.25 -19.37 13.28
CA ARG A 95 23.24 -18.07 12.59
C ARG A 95 22.83 -18.24 11.14
N TYR A 96 22.09 -17.26 10.66
CA TYR A 96 21.58 -17.22 9.30
C TYR A 96 21.84 -15.87 8.65
N GLN A 97 22.03 -15.88 7.34
CA GLN A 97 22.06 -14.66 6.53
C GLN A 97 20.87 -14.63 5.59
N TRP A 98 20.35 -13.43 5.34
CA TRP A 98 19.31 -13.20 4.36
C TRP A 98 19.73 -12.07 3.42
N ASN A 99 19.66 -12.32 2.11
CA ASN A 99 19.98 -11.34 1.08
C ASN A 99 19.18 -11.66 -0.18
N ASP A 100 17.98 -11.09 -0.27
CA ASP A 100 17.06 -11.33 -1.39
C ASP A 100 16.67 -10.04 -2.11
N ARG A 101 16.25 -10.21 -3.36
CA ARG A 101 15.62 -9.16 -4.14
C ARG A 101 14.20 -9.60 -4.49
N LEU A 102 13.22 -8.97 -3.85
CA LEU A 102 11.80 -9.17 -4.11
C LEU A 102 11.38 -8.25 -5.25
N PHE A 103 10.62 -8.73 -6.22
CA PHE A 103 10.20 -7.95 -7.38
C PHE A 103 8.70 -8.07 -7.62
N ASP A 104 8.06 -6.95 -7.91
CA ASP A 104 6.69 -6.91 -8.41
C ASP A 104 6.55 -5.89 -9.54
N ASN A 105 5.59 -6.13 -10.41
CA ASN A 105 5.17 -5.17 -11.41
C ASN A 105 3.66 -4.98 -11.31
N ASP A 106 3.24 -3.85 -10.72
CA ASP A 106 1.83 -3.62 -10.42
C ASP A 106 1.30 -2.34 -11.08
N HIS A 107 0.04 -2.43 -11.51
CA HIS A 107 -0.74 -1.32 -12.04
C HIS A 107 -1.50 -0.65 -10.91
N VAL A 108 -0.79 0.18 -10.15
CA VAL A 108 -1.40 0.95 -9.06
C VAL A 108 -1.85 2.32 -9.55
N LEU A 109 -3.06 2.70 -9.13
CA LEU A 109 -3.65 4.01 -9.45
C LEU A 109 -2.72 5.13 -8.98
N ALA A 110 -2.44 6.06 -9.89
CA ALA A 110 -1.49 7.16 -9.70
C ALA A 110 -1.96 8.20 -8.66
N THR A 111 -3.19 8.11 -8.17
CA THR A 111 -3.83 9.12 -7.34
C THR A 111 -4.21 8.54 -5.98
N GLY A 112 -3.82 9.25 -4.92
CA GLY A 112 -4.12 8.85 -3.54
C GLY A 112 -3.17 7.80 -2.95
N GLN A 113 -3.62 7.15 -1.88
CA GLN A 113 -2.90 6.04 -1.26
C GLN A 113 -3.23 4.74 -2.00
N THR A 114 -2.21 3.93 -2.27
CA THR A 114 -2.37 2.60 -2.85
C THR A 114 -1.67 1.54 -2.01
N SER A 115 -2.13 0.30 -2.10
CA SER A 115 -1.44 -0.83 -1.48
C SER A 115 -1.55 -2.09 -2.32
N PHE A 116 -0.49 -2.88 -2.34
CA PHE A 116 -0.39 -4.13 -3.08
C PHE A 116 0.29 -5.21 -2.23
N ILE A 117 0.17 -6.46 -2.68
CA ILE A 117 0.68 -7.63 -1.97
C ILE A 117 1.76 -8.30 -2.82
N LEU A 118 2.97 -8.36 -2.28
CA LEU A 118 4.05 -9.19 -2.78
C LEU A 118 3.97 -10.58 -2.16
N ASN A 119 4.11 -11.62 -2.97
CA ASN A 119 4.33 -12.99 -2.50
C ASN A 119 5.61 -13.51 -3.15
N ASP A 120 6.55 -14.01 -2.34
CA ASP A 120 7.82 -14.53 -2.83
C ASP A 120 8.31 -15.72 -1.98
N ASN A 121 9.23 -16.49 -2.54
CA ASN A 121 9.94 -17.55 -1.84
C ASN A 121 11.33 -17.06 -1.49
N THR A 122 11.65 -17.05 -0.20
CA THR A 122 12.90 -16.49 0.32
C THR A 122 13.67 -17.56 1.08
N ARG A 123 14.99 -17.36 1.18
CA ARG A 123 15.89 -18.32 1.80
C ARG A 123 16.76 -17.68 2.87
N LEU A 124 16.75 -18.30 4.05
CA LEU A 124 17.79 -18.09 5.06
C LEU A 124 18.97 -19.02 4.78
N ILE A 125 20.15 -18.43 4.68
CA ILE A 125 21.40 -19.15 4.45
C ILE A 125 22.05 -19.49 5.80
N GLY A 126 21.99 -20.76 6.19
CA GLY A 126 22.57 -21.25 7.43
C GLY A 126 24.10 -21.13 7.44
N GLN A 127 24.66 -20.76 8.59
CA GLN A 127 26.10 -20.61 8.81
C GLN A 127 26.61 -21.70 9.76
N GLY A 128 27.89 -22.05 9.65
CA GLY A 128 28.54 -22.96 10.61
C GLY A 128 27.95 -24.38 10.66
N GLY A 129 27.44 -24.87 9.52
CA GLY A 129 26.83 -26.20 9.41
C GLY A 129 25.31 -26.23 9.66
N ALA A 130 24.70 -25.11 10.02
CA ALA A 130 23.25 -25.01 10.08
C ALA A 130 22.62 -25.21 8.68
N PRO A 131 21.49 -25.95 8.56
CA PRO A 131 20.80 -26.12 7.30
C PRO A 131 20.17 -24.81 6.84
N ASN A 132 19.93 -24.67 5.54
CA ASN A 132 19.19 -23.53 5.01
C ASN A 132 17.69 -23.69 5.29
N ALA A 133 16.98 -22.57 5.42
CA ALA A 133 15.53 -22.55 5.56
C ALA A 133 14.90 -21.82 4.38
N VAL A 134 13.78 -22.33 3.87
CA VAL A 134 12.97 -21.68 2.83
C VAL A 134 11.62 -21.36 3.42
N PHE A 135 11.10 -20.17 3.12
CA PHE A 135 9.81 -19.73 3.59
C PHE A 135 9.10 -18.87 2.55
N HIS A 136 7.77 -18.92 2.58
CA HIS A 136 6.91 -18.08 1.78
C HIS A 136 6.68 -16.75 2.47
N LEU A 137 7.09 -15.67 1.84
CA LEU A 137 6.96 -14.32 2.35
C LEU A 137 5.83 -13.60 1.65
N ARG A 138 4.82 -13.20 2.43
CA ARG A 138 3.75 -12.31 1.96
C ARG A 138 3.85 -10.95 2.63
N ILE A 139 4.09 -9.92 1.83
CA ILE A 139 4.30 -8.54 2.27
C ILE A 139 3.19 -7.63 1.73
N LYS A 140 2.61 -6.78 2.58
CA LYS A 140 1.78 -5.67 2.12
C LYS A 140 2.61 -4.40 2.03
N VAL A 141 2.68 -3.84 0.83
CA VAL A 141 3.32 -2.54 0.58
C VAL A 141 2.23 -1.49 0.48
N THR A 142 2.44 -0.36 1.14
CA THR A 142 1.56 0.80 1.05
C THR A 142 2.38 1.97 0.54
N VAL A 143 1.88 2.66 -0.47
CA VAL A 143 2.45 3.90 -0.97
C VAL A 143 1.42 4.99 -0.72
N ASN A 144 1.77 5.96 0.12
CA ASN A 144 0.85 7.07 0.42
C ASN A 144 0.84 8.11 -0.71
N ALA A 145 -0.08 9.08 -0.63
CA ALA A 145 -0.24 10.14 -1.62
C ALA A 145 1.01 11.06 -1.77
N ARG A 146 1.99 10.97 -0.85
CA ARG A 146 3.28 11.68 -0.92
C ARG A 146 4.41 10.82 -1.49
N GLY A 147 4.12 9.62 -1.97
CA GLY A 147 5.10 8.66 -2.49
C GLY A 147 5.94 7.96 -1.42
N VAL A 148 5.57 8.05 -0.14
CA VAL A 148 6.28 7.33 0.92
C VAL A 148 5.83 5.89 0.92
N VAL A 149 6.80 4.98 0.84
CA VAL A 149 6.59 3.53 0.89
C VAL A 149 6.66 3.05 2.34
N THR A 150 5.68 2.27 2.75
CA THR A 150 5.67 1.55 4.03
C THR A 150 5.47 0.06 3.77
N VAL A 151 6.24 -0.77 4.46
CA VAL A 151 6.23 -2.23 4.33
C VAL A 151 5.63 -2.81 5.59
N ASN A 152 4.38 -3.27 5.51
CA ASN A 152 3.59 -3.63 6.67
C ASN A 152 3.09 -5.06 6.49
N ARG A 153 3.28 -5.92 7.50
CA ARG A 153 2.81 -7.32 7.57
C ARG A 153 3.69 -8.32 6.79
N PHE A 154 4.25 -9.26 7.54
CA PHE A 154 4.90 -10.48 7.05
C PHE A 154 3.99 -11.65 7.44
N VAL A 155 3.40 -12.33 6.46
CA VAL A 155 2.93 -13.69 6.72
C VAL A 155 4.00 -14.60 6.18
N VAL A 156 4.66 -15.29 7.09
CA VAL A 156 5.63 -16.33 6.78
C VAL A 156 4.90 -17.65 6.87
N ARG A 157 4.88 -18.42 5.78
CA ARG A 157 4.51 -19.84 5.83
C ARG A 157 5.77 -20.66 5.60
N ASP A 158 5.99 -21.61 6.48
CA ASP A 158 7.13 -22.50 6.42
C ASP A 158 6.76 -23.72 5.56
N ASP A 159 7.70 -24.20 4.73
CA ASP A 159 7.49 -25.35 3.84
C ASP A 159 7.77 -26.70 4.51
N CYS A 160 7.58 -26.77 5.82
CA CYS A 160 7.77 -27.98 6.61
C CYS A 160 6.77 -29.04 6.18
N ARG A 161 7.26 -30.15 5.60
CA ARG A 161 6.48 -31.37 5.36
C ARG A 161 6.77 -32.41 6.41
#